data_AF-A0A931RHQ3-F1
#
_entry.id   AF-A0A931RHQ3-F1
#
_cell.length_a   1.000
_cell.length_b   1.000
_cell.length_c   1.000
_cell.angle_alpha   90.00
_cell.angle_beta   90.00
_cell.angle_gamma   90.00
#
_symmetry.space_group_name_H-M   'P 1'
#
loop_
_entity.id
_entity.type
_entity.pdbx_description
1 polymer ?
#
loop_
_entity_poly.entity_id
_entity_poly.type
_entity_poly.pdbx_seq_one_letter_code
_entity_poly.pdbx_strand_id
1 'polypeptide(L)'
;MSYILRNNKEVLIISIISISLSIFFAFFFLFFLTGIAFEQEADATAAEDIAAITQGGVTPQSPLYATDRFFERVGLFFAFNRSARAAQLTAIAEERLSEARALSEDDDERAEVLVEEYETTLERASLEAELSGNETTEARFSEQVARHFSVLDRVAEQVPEQARESIVAARERSVENHIAVMRTLAEKNPERAAEVFAGVAERRANATARKADDEGEDEAERAREINARAEEFGKYAEFGEEISLIAQGLRTGETTVKNLVDRATAQHIQVLEDVRARVPVEALQGIDSALQNARRVQGVIPGALSDIQIEERIEARRGEAADRREEAIQRIQENGGKVPAPVRSPLLDRARESAPQDTGARTAPSPSGIRNEQDALREATQQVEQQQGKSDAGGTLRGLPTPARGI
;
A
#
# COMPACT_ATOMS: atom_id res chain seq x y z
N MET A 1 -41.61 -47.64 -46.92
CA MET A 1 -41.51 -48.02 -45.49
C MET A 1 -40.16 -47.71 -44.83
N SER A 2 -39.12 -47.27 -45.58
CA SER A 2 -37.78 -47.01 -45.02
C SER A 2 -37.52 -45.57 -44.55
N TYR A 3 -38.45 -44.62 -44.78
CA TYR A 3 -38.29 -43.21 -44.39
C TYR A 3 -38.83 -42.88 -42.98
N ILE A 4 -39.71 -43.72 -42.41
CA ILE A 4 -40.33 -43.45 -41.11
C ILE A 4 -39.41 -43.86 -39.94
N LEU A 5 -38.44 -44.76 -40.17
CA LEU A 5 -37.54 -45.26 -39.12
C LEU A 5 -36.30 -44.36 -38.88
N ARG A 6 -36.03 -43.38 -39.74
CA ARG A 6 -34.83 -42.53 -39.61
C ARG A 6 -35.03 -41.35 -38.65
N ASN A 7 -36.25 -40.80 -38.56
CA ASN A 7 -36.53 -39.65 -37.70
C ASN A 7 -36.55 -39.98 -36.20
N ASN A 8 -36.83 -41.22 -35.81
CA ASN A 8 -36.96 -41.56 -34.39
C ASN A 8 -35.61 -41.57 -33.66
N LYS A 9 -34.48 -41.78 -34.36
CA LYS A 9 -33.15 -41.79 -33.73
C LYS A 9 -32.66 -40.39 -33.39
N GLU A 10 -32.91 -39.40 -34.25
CA GLU A 10 -32.47 -38.03 -33.98
C GLU A 10 -33.29 -37.37 -32.87
N VAL A 11 -34.59 -37.64 -32.81
CA VAL A 11 -35.46 -37.16 -31.71
C VAL A 11 -35.03 -37.75 -30.37
N LEU A 12 -34.61 -39.02 -30.33
CA LEU A 12 -34.11 -39.66 -29.11
C LEU A 12 -32.78 -39.02 -28.62
N ILE A 13 -31.86 -38.72 -29.54
CA ILE A 13 -30.55 -38.13 -29.19
C ILE A 13 -30.74 -36.71 -28.63
N ILE A 14 -31.59 -35.89 -29.25
CA ILE A 14 -31.87 -34.52 -28.77
C ILE A 14 -32.50 -34.53 -27.38
N SER A 15 -33.42 -35.49 -27.12
CA SER A 15 -34.06 -35.63 -25.81
C SER A 15 -33.07 -36.03 -24.70
N ILE A 16 -32.13 -36.93 -24.98
CA ILE A 16 -31.09 -37.37 -24.02
C ILE A 16 -30.11 -36.23 -23.68
N ILE A 17 -29.74 -35.41 -24.67
CA ILE A 17 -28.86 -34.24 -24.45
C ILE A 17 -29.56 -33.20 -23.58
N SER A 18 -30.85 -32.91 -23.84
CA SER A 18 -31.61 -31.94 -23.05
C SER A 18 -31.79 -32.38 -21.59
N ILE A 19 -32.03 -33.66 -21.34
CA ILE A 19 -32.16 -34.20 -19.97
C ILE A 19 -30.81 -34.14 -19.25
N SER A 20 -29.72 -34.50 -19.92
CA SER A 20 -28.36 -34.42 -19.36
C SER A 20 -27.97 -32.98 -19.00
N LEU A 21 -28.33 -32.01 -19.85
CA LEU A 21 -28.06 -30.59 -19.62
C LEU A 21 -28.87 -30.02 -18.45
N SER A 22 -30.15 -30.40 -18.31
CA SER A 22 -30.97 -30.00 -17.16
C SER A 22 -30.50 -30.63 -15.85
N ILE A 23 -30.03 -31.89 -15.86
CA ILE A 23 -29.46 -32.53 -14.66
C ILE A 23 -28.13 -31.86 -14.28
N PHE A 24 -27.30 -31.49 -15.25
CA PHE A 24 -26.06 -30.77 -14.99
C PHE A 24 -26.33 -29.38 -14.39
N PHE A 25 -27.35 -28.66 -14.89
CA PHE A 25 -27.77 -27.38 -14.33
C PHE A 25 -28.37 -27.51 -12.92
N ALA A 26 -29.14 -28.57 -12.66
CA ALA A 26 -29.71 -28.82 -11.33
C ALA A 26 -28.64 -29.18 -10.30
N PHE A 27 -27.59 -29.92 -10.68
CA PHE A 27 -26.44 -30.19 -9.82
C PHE A 27 -25.55 -28.95 -9.61
N PHE A 28 -25.42 -28.08 -10.62
CA PHE A 28 -24.72 -26.80 -10.46
C PHE A 28 -25.46 -25.85 -9.51
N PHE A 29 -26.80 -25.90 -9.49
CA PHE A 29 -27.61 -25.10 -8.57
C PHE A 29 -27.64 -25.64 -7.13
N LEU A 30 -27.54 -26.96 -6.95
CA LEU A 30 -27.54 -27.56 -5.61
C LEU A 30 -26.22 -27.34 -4.84
N PHE A 31 -25.13 -27.01 -5.53
CA PHE A 31 -23.84 -26.65 -4.91
C PHE A 31 -23.76 -25.19 -4.43
N PHE A 32 -24.71 -24.34 -4.83
CA PHE A 32 -24.76 -22.92 -4.42
C PHE A 32 -25.61 -22.65 -3.17
N LEU A 33 -26.26 -23.68 -2.60
CA LEU A 33 -27.21 -23.51 -1.48
C LEU A 33 -26.74 -24.10 -0.14
N THR A 34 -25.53 -24.64 -0.08
CA THR A 34 -24.91 -25.10 1.18
C THR A 34 -23.80 -24.17 1.62
N GLY A 35 -24.14 -23.25 2.53
CA GLY A 35 -23.19 -22.59 3.42
C GLY A 35 -22.69 -21.22 2.98
N ILE A 36 -23.50 -20.17 3.19
CA ILE A 36 -22.91 -18.87 3.53
C ILE A 36 -22.60 -18.93 5.03
N ALA A 37 -21.45 -19.51 5.35
CA ALA A 37 -20.77 -19.13 6.57
C ALA A 37 -20.28 -17.71 6.35
N PHE A 38 -20.88 -16.73 7.04
CA PHE A 38 -20.32 -15.39 7.16
C PHE A 38 -19.11 -15.49 8.08
N GLU A 39 -17.96 -15.92 7.55
CA GLU A 39 -16.74 -16.03 8.34
C GLU A 39 -15.54 -15.72 7.42
N GLN A 40 -14.89 -14.58 7.69
CA GLN A 40 -13.70 -14.02 7.02
C GLN A 40 -13.83 -13.62 5.53
N GLU A 41 -14.58 -12.55 5.22
CA GLU A 41 -14.41 -11.80 3.94
C GLU A 41 -13.51 -10.55 4.11
N ALA A 42 -13.36 -10.05 5.34
CA ALA A 42 -12.56 -8.85 5.62
C ALA A 42 -11.04 -9.05 5.41
N ASP A 43 -10.54 -10.29 5.54
CA ASP A 43 -9.11 -10.61 5.40
C ASP A 43 -8.66 -10.75 3.95
N ALA A 44 -9.58 -11.13 3.05
CA ALA A 44 -9.27 -11.31 1.64
C ALA A 44 -8.78 -9.99 1.01
N THR A 45 -9.38 -8.85 1.38
CA THR A 45 -9.11 -7.57 0.71
C THR A 45 -7.70 -7.02 0.91
N ALA A 46 -7.13 -7.07 2.12
CA ALA A 46 -5.77 -6.54 2.33
C ALA A 46 -4.71 -7.47 1.77
N ALA A 47 -4.84 -8.78 2.00
CA ALA A 47 -3.95 -9.76 1.41
C ALA A 47 -4.02 -9.73 -0.13
N GLU A 48 -5.22 -9.55 -0.70
CA GLU A 48 -5.44 -9.36 -2.13
C GLU A 48 -4.82 -8.04 -2.61
N ASP A 49 -5.01 -6.91 -1.92
CA ASP A 49 -4.38 -5.63 -2.29
C ASP A 49 -2.85 -5.73 -2.29
N ILE A 50 -2.31 -6.36 -1.25
CA ILE A 50 -0.88 -6.61 -1.05
C ILE A 50 -0.33 -7.60 -2.10
N ALA A 51 -1.15 -8.53 -2.58
CA ALA A 51 -0.79 -9.47 -3.64
C ALA A 51 -1.02 -8.91 -5.05
N ALA A 52 -1.94 -7.95 -5.20
CA ALA A 52 -2.28 -7.29 -6.45
C ALA A 52 -1.25 -6.24 -6.82
N ILE A 53 -0.54 -5.68 -5.84
CA ILE A 53 0.66 -4.89 -6.06
C ILE A 53 1.75 -5.83 -6.58
N THR A 54 2.40 -5.43 -7.67
CA THR A 54 3.40 -6.28 -8.34
C THR A 54 4.46 -6.78 -7.36
N GLN A 55 4.80 -8.08 -7.42
CA GLN A 55 5.97 -8.60 -6.71
C GLN A 55 7.17 -7.71 -7.03
N GLY A 56 7.85 -7.24 -5.98
CA GLY A 56 8.85 -6.19 -6.07
C GLY A 56 9.79 -6.35 -7.26
N GLY A 57 10.03 -5.23 -7.95
CA GLY A 57 10.93 -5.16 -9.09
C GLY A 57 12.38 -5.44 -8.73
N VAL A 58 13.30 -4.91 -9.54
CA VAL A 58 14.72 -5.07 -9.30
C VAL A 58 15.10 -4.27 -8.05
N THR A 59 15.34 -4.92 -6.90
CA THR A 59 15.67 -4.19 -5.66
C THR A 59 17.01 -3.44 -5.77
N PRO A 60 17.25 -2.42 -4.92
CA PRO A 60 18.51 -1.66 -4.90
C PRO A 60 19.78 -2.49 -4.67
N GLN A 61 19.65 -3.73 -4.21
CA GLN A 61 20.77 -4.67 -4.02
C GLN A 61 21.20 -5.35 -5.32
N SER A 62 20.34 -5.38 -6.34
CA SER A 62 20.62 -6.04 -7.60
C SER A 62 21.54 -5.21 -8.49
N PRO A 63 22.52 -5.83 -9.19
CA PRO A 63 23.38 -5.11 -10.14
C PRO A 63 22.61 -4.52 -11.33
N LEU A 64 21.38 -4.98 -11.57
CA LEU A 64 20.53 -4.48 -12.64
C LEU A 64 19.68 -3.26 -12.22
N TYR A 65 19.74 -2.82 -10.95
CA TYR A 65 18.91 -1.70 -10.47
C TYR A 65 19.16 -0.40 -11.24
N ALA A 66 20.42 -0.09 -11.55
CA ALA A 66 20.75 1.08 -12.34
C ALA A 66 20.17 1.03 -13.77
N THR A 67 20.05 -0.18 -14.33
CA THR A 67 19.41 -0.41 -15.64
C THR A 67 17.91 -0.22 -15.55
N ASP A 68 17.28 -0.73 -14.50
CA ASP A 68 15.85 -0.51 -14.22
C ASP A 68 15.51 0.98 -14.12
N ARG A 69 16.19 1.71 -13.21
CA ARG A 69 16.05 3.17 -13.05
C ARG A 69 16.30 3.96 -14.33
N PHE A 70 17.14 3.46 -15.24
CA PHE A 70 17.35 4.07 -16.56
C PHE A 70 16.11 3.90 -17.46
N PHE A 71 15.54 2.69 -17.53
CA PHE A 71 14.38 2.41 -18.36
C PHE A 71 13.12 3.13 -17.87
N GLU A 72 12.95 3.32 -16.56
CA GLU A 72 11.87 4.14 -16.02
C GLU A 72 11.92 5.59 -16.51
N ARG A 73 13.12 6.21 -16.47
CA ARG A 73 13.33 7.58 -16.96
C ARG A 73 13.05 7.68 -18.45
N VAL A 74 13.45 6.66 -19.22
CA VAL A 74 13.14 6.56 -20.65
C VAL A 74 11.63 6.44 -20.86
N GLY A 75 10.94 5.60 -20.09
CA GLY A 75 9.48 5.47 -20.14
C GLY A 75 8.77 6.79 -19.86
N LEU A 76 9.18 7.51 -18.81
CA LEU A 76 8.62 8.81 -18.47
C LEU A 76 8.90 9.87 -19.54
N PHE A 77 10.07 9.83 -20.20
CA PHE A 77 10.40 10.72 -21.31
C PHE A 77 9.45 10.52 -22.51
N PHE A 78 9.04 9.28 -22.79
CA PHE A 78 8.11 8.95 -23.88
C PHE A 78 6.62 9.03 -23.49
N ALA A 79 6.29 9.24 -22.21
CA ALA A 79 4.94 9.57 -21.77
C ALA A 79 4.62 11.05 -22.12
N PHE A 80 4.14 11.28 -23.34
CA PHE A 80 3.96 12.64 -23.87
C PHE A 80 2.73 13.39 -23.33
N ASN A 81 1.69 12.67 -22.89
CA ASN A 81 0.46 13.27 -22.38
C ASN A 81 0.33 13.10 -20.86
N ARG A 82 -0.43 13.99 -20.23
CA ARG A 82 -0.65 14.04 -18.77
C ARG A 82 -1.19 12.71 -18.23
N SER A 83 -2.18 12.10 -18.89
CA SER A 83 -2.73 10.81 -18.47
C SER A 83 -1.69 9.68 -18.48
N ALA A 84 -0.89 9.59 -19.55
CA ALA A 84 0.19 8.60 -19.66
C ALA A 84 1.29 8.85 -18.61
N ARG A 85 1.60 10.12 -18.32
CA ARG A 85 2.56 10.47 -17.25
C ARG A 85 2.04 10.09 -15.88
N ALA A 86 0.78 10.39 -15.58
CA ALA A 86 0.14 10.00 -14.33
C ALA A 86 0.20 8.48 -14.15
N ALA A 87 -0.18 7.72 -15.18
CA ALA A 87 -0.11 6.25 -15.14
C ALA A 87 1.32 5.73 -14.95
N GLN A 88 2.30 6.27 -15.69
CA GLN A 88 3.70 5.85 -15.57
C GLN A 88 4.29 6.19 -14.20
N LEU A 89 4.03 7.39 -13.67
CA LEU A 89 4.49 7.79 -12.34
C LEU A 89 3.82 6.96 -11.24
N THR A 90 2.53 6.64 -11.39
CA THR A 90 1.84 5.76 -10.43
C THR A 90 2.47 4.37 -10.41
N ALA A 91 2.83 3.81 -11.58
CA ALA A 91 3.52 2.54 -11.66
C ALA A 91 4.92 2.58 -11.02
N ILE A 92 5.68 3.66 -11.25
CA ILE A 92 6.98 3.85 -10.59
C ILE A 92 6.81 3.97 -9.07
N ALA A 93 5.79 4.68 -8.59
CA ALA A 93 5.50 4.77 -7.16
C ALA A 93 5.17 3.38 -6.59
N GLU A 94 4.31 2.61 -7.25
CA GLU A 94 3.98 1.23 -6.88
C GLU A 94 5.24 0.35 -6.78
N GLU A 95 6.18 0.49 -7.72
CA GLU A 95 7.46 -0.20 -7.71
C GLU A 95 8.33 0.19 -6.49
N ARG A 96 8.48 1.49 -6.21
CA ARG A 96 9.21 1.97 -5.01
C ARG A 96 8.62 1.41 -3.72
N LEU A 97 7.30 1.37 -3.63
CA LEU A 97 6.61 0.85 -2.46
C LEU A 97 6.75 -0.68 -2.32
N SER A 98 6.78 -1.40 -3.44
CA SER A 98 7.01 -2.84 -3.48
C SER A 98 8.44 -3.19 -3.07
N GLU A 99 9.43 -2.41 -3.52
CA GLU A 99 10.82 -2.54 -3.08
C GLU A 99 10.99 -2.19 -1.60
N ALA A 100 10.35 -1.12 -1.12
CA ALA A 100 10.35 -0.74 0.30
C ALA A 100 9.83 -1.87 1.18
N ARG A 101 8.75 -2.53 0.76
CA ARG A 101 8.21 -3.71 1.42
C ARG A 101 9.22 -4.85 1.47
N ALA A 102 9.82 -5.20 0.33
CA ALA A 102 10.82 -6.27 0.28
C ALA A 102 12.01 -5.99 1.21
N LEU A 103 12.45 -4.73 1.31
CA LEU A 103 13.54 -4.32 2.20
C LEU A 103 13.12 -4.25 3.68
N SER A 104 11.85 -3.95 3.98
CA SER A 104 11.36 -3.94 5.36
C SER A 104 11.28 -5.33 6.00
N GLU A 105 11.21 -6.40 5.20
CA GLU A 105 11.26 -7.78 5.71
C GLU A 105 12.62 -8.13 6.32
N ASP A 106 13.69 -7.46 5.89
CA ASP A 106 15.07 -7.62 6.35
C ASP A 106 15.55 -6.50 7.29
N ASP A 107 14.63 -5.65 7.77
CA ASP A 107 14.93 -4.49 8.64
C ASP A 107 15.94 -3.49 8.01
N ASP A 108 15.90 -3.35 6.68
CA ASP A 108 16.87 -2.53 5.95
C ASP A 108 16.44 -1.05 5.93
N GLU A 109 17.29 -0.17 6.47
CA GLU A 109 17.07 1.29 6.54
C GLU A 109 16.76 1.94 5.17
N ARG A 110 17.15 1.29 4.06
CA ARG A 110 16.83 1.78 2.72
C ARG A 110 15.33 1.72 2.39
N ALA A 111 14.53 0.97 3.15
CA ALA A 111 13.08 0.98 3.02
C ALA A 111 12.51 2.40 3.23
N GLU A 112 13.04 3.16 4.20
CA GLU A 112 12.63 4.55 4.45
C GLU A 112 12.87 5.44 3.23
N VAL A 113 14.07 5.35 2.63
CA VAL A 113 14.43 6.12 1.43
C VAL A 113 13.50 5.79 0.27
N LEU A 114 13.14 4.52 0.08
CA LEU A 114 12.22 4.11 -0.96
C LEU A 114 10.79 4.60 -0.73
N VAL A 115 10.34 4.70 0.53
CA VAL A 115 9.03 5.29 0.85
C VAL A 115 9.00 6.78 0.56
N GLU A 116 10.10 7.49 0.77
CA GLU A 116 10.20 8.89 0.36
C GLU A 116 10.24 9.07 -1.17
N GLU A 117 10.95 8.18 -1.89
CA GLU A 117 10.92 8.17 -3.35
C GLU A 117 9.51 7.85 -3.88
N TYR A 118 8.80 6.91 -3.24
CA TYR A 118 7.39 6.60 -3.51
C TYR A 118 6.55 7.87 -3.40
N GLU A 119 6.66 8.57 -2.28
CA GLU A 119 5.79 9.69 -1.96
C GLU A 119 6.02 10.88 -2.91
N THR A 120 7.28 11.22 -3.20
CA THR A 120 7.60 12.24 -4.20
C THR A 120 7.03 11.85 -5.57
N THR A 121 7.18 10.58 -5.95
CA THR A 121 6.69 10.10 -7.25
C THR A 121 5.17 10.15 -7.29
N LEU A 122 4.51 9.83 -6.18
CA LEU A 122 3.06 9.87 -6.05
C LEU A 122 2.50 11.30 -6.08
N GLU A 123 3.15 12.27 -5.43
CA GLU A 123 2.78 13.69 -5.51
C GLU A 123 2.80 14.16 -6.98
N ARG A 124 3.85 13.79 -7.72
CA ARG A 124 3.94 14.09 -9.16
C ARG A 124 2.85 13.36 -9.95
N ALA A 125 2.57 12.10 -9.64
CA ALA A 125 1.51 11.33 -10.29
C ALA A 125 0.13 11.97 -10.06
N SER A 126 -0.14 12.42 -8.82
CA SER A 126 -1.34 13.14 -8.42
C SER A 126 -1.52 14.41 -9.23
N LEU A 127 -0.47 15.24 -9.30
CA LEU A 127 -0.49 16.47 -10.09
C LEU A 127 -0.76 16.21 -11.58
N GLU A 128 -0.11 15.21 -12.17
CA GLU A 128 -0.32 14.84 -13.57
C GLU A 128 -1.73 14.28 -13.80
N ALA A 129 -2.30 13.53 -12.84
CA ALA A 129 -3.66 13.01 -12.90
C ALA A 129 -4.69 14.16 -12.88
N GLU A 130 -4.55 15.09 -11.94
CA GLU A 130 -5.39 16.29 -11.85
C GLU A 130 -5.32 17.15 -13.13
N LEU A 131 -4.11 17.44 -13.59
CA LEU A 131 -3.86 18.25 -14.78
C LEU A 131 -4.26 17.55 -16.07
N SER A 132 -4.47 16.23 -16.04
CA SER A 132 -4.93 15.49 -17.22
C SER A 132 -6.34 15.89 -17.63
N GLY A 133 -7.15 16.38 -16.69
CA GLY A 133 -8.55 16.66 -16.94
C GLY A 133 -9.38 15.41 -17.26
N ASN A 134 -8.81 14.20 -17.16
CA ASN A 134 -9.42 12.96 -17.61
C ASN A 134 -9.94 12.14 -16.43
N GLU A 135 -11.26 12.00 -16.37
CA GLU A 135 -11.97 11.25 -15.31
C GLU A 135 -11.43 9.82 -15.12
N THR A 136 -11.17 9.09 -16.21
CA THR A 136 -10.67 7.71 -16.15
C THR A 136 -9.27 7.65 -15.55
N THR A 137 -8.40 8.61 -15.86
CA THR A 137 -7.07 8.73 -15.26
C THR A 137 -7.17 9.00 -13.77
N GLU A 138 -8.02 9.94 -13.35
CA GLU A 138 -8.20 10.33 -11.95
C GLU A 138 -8.77 9.16 -11.13
N ALA A 139 -9.81 8.50 -11.62
CA ALA A 139 -10.39 7.33 -10.95
C ALA A 139 -9.37 6.18 -10.83
N ARG A 140 -8.61 5.89 -11.89
CA ARG A 140 -7.58 4.84 -11.86
C ARG A 140 -6.46 5.16 -10.88
N PHE A 141 -6.00 6.41 -10.85
CA PHE A 141 -5.01 6.86 -9.87
C PHE A 141 -5.52 6.61 -8.45
N SER A 142 -6.75 7.06 -8.15
CA SER A 142 -7.36 6.90 -6.83
C SER A 142 -7.50 5.44 -6.40
N GLU A 143 -7.91 4.56 -7.31
CA GLU A 143 -8.00 3.12 -7.04
C GLU A 143 -6.64 2.45 -6.79
N GLN A 144 -5.58 2.90 -7.46
CA GLN A 144 -4.22 2.39 -7.22
C GLN A 144 -3.69 2.87 -5.86
N VAL A 145 -3.83 4.16 -5.56
CA VAL A 145 -3.39 4.72 -4.26
C VAL A 145 -4.12 4.08 -3.09
N ALA A 146 -5.42 3.77 -3.25
CA ALA A 146 -6.18 3.05 -2.24
C ALA A 146 -5.53 1.73 -1.83
N ARG A 147 -4.92 1.01 -2.78
CA ARG A 147 -4.22 -0.27 -2.55
C ARG A 147 -2.84 -0.07 -1.96
N HIS A 148 -2.12 0.98 -2.39
CA HIS A 148 -0.81 1.33 -1.85
C HIS A 148 -0.86 1.53 -0.34
N PHE A 149 -1.96 2.05 0.18
CA PHE A 149 -2.09 2.24 1.62
C PHE A 149 -1.99 0.96 2.44
N SER A 150 -2.53 -0.16 1.97
CA SER A 150 -2.41 -1.46 2.64
C SER A 150 -0.94 -1.92 2.71
N VAL A 151 -0.14 -1.59 1.69
CA VAL A 151 1.30 -1.87 1.70
C VAL A 151 2.05 -0.90 2.60
N LEU A 152 1.72 0.40 2.61
CA LEU A 152 2.32 1.34 3.56
C LEU A 152 2.06 0.94 5.02
N ASP A 153 0.84 0.47 5.32
CA ASP A 153 0.49 -0.07 6.64
C ASP A 153 1.40 -1.26 6.99
N ARG A 154 1.60 -2.17 6.04
CA ARG A 154 2.49 -3.33 6.23
C ARG A 154 3.96 -2.95 6.40
N VAL A 155 4.47 -2.01 5.60
CA VAL A 155 5.86 -1.54 5.70
C VAL A 155 6.07 -0.89 7.06
N ALA A 156 5.14 -0.04 7.52
CA ALA A 156 5.22 0.61 8.83
C ALA A 156 5.27 -0.37 10.01
N GLU A 157 4.59 -1.51 9.88
CA GLU A 157 4.59 -2.59 10.89
C GLU A 157 5.92 -3.37 10.94
N GLN A 158 6.68 -3.40 9.84
CA GLN A 158 7.89 -4.23 9.70
C GLN A 158 9.19 -3.47 9.96
N VAL A 159 9.20 -2.14 9.81
CA VAL A 159 10.40 -1.33 10.03
C VAL A 159 10.60 -0.94 11.51
N PRO A 160 11.79 -0.48 11.91
CA PRO A 160 12.03 0.05 13.25
C PRO A 160 11.20 1.32 13.50
N GLU A 161 10.93 1.61 14.78
CA GLU A 161 10.17 2.79 15.21
C GLU A 161 10.68 4.10 14.58
N GLN A 162 12.00 4.23 14.41
CA GLN A 162 12.62 5.41 13.80
C GLN A 162 12.17 5.63 12.34
N ALA A 163 12.07 4.57 11.53
CA ALA A 163 11.65 4.65 10.14
C ALA A 163 10.11 4.69 10.01
N ARG A 164 9.40 4.12 10.99
CA ARG A 164 7.94 4.08 11.03
C ARG A 164 7.33 5.47 10.98
N GLU A 165 7.86 6.44 11.73
CA GLU A 165 7.35 7.82 11.72
C GLU A 165 7.40 8.45 10.32
N SER A 166 8.49 8.25 9.57
CA SER A 166 8.63 8.73 8.20
C SER A 166 7.60 8.08 7.26
N ILE A 167 7.29 6.80 7.44
CA ILE A 167 6.28 6.08 6.64
C ILE A 167 4.87 6.58 6.96
N VAL A 168 4.56 6.80 8.24
CA VAL A 168 3.28 7.39 8.66
C VAL A 168 3.11 8.78 8.06
N ALA A 169 4.16 9.61 8.06
CA ALA A 169 4.13 10.94 7.45
C ALA A 169 3.97 10.88 5.92
N ALA A 170 4.60 9.91 5.24
CA ALA A 170 4.41 9.70 3.80
C ALA A 170 2.98 9.23 3.48
N ARG A 171 2.40 8.38 4.33
CA ARG A 171 1.01 7.93 4.23
C ARG A 171 0.03 9.10 4.40
N GLU A 172 0.23 9.96 5.39
CA GLU A 172 -0.60 11.13 5.62
C GLU A 172 -0.62 12.06 4.39
N ARG A 173 0.57 12.41 3.86
CA ARG A 173 0.70 13.22 2.64
C ARG A 173 0.06 12.54 1.42
N SER A 174 0.16 11.21 1.34
CA SER A 174 -0.51 10.42 0.29
C SER A 174 -2.03 10.50 0.38
N VAL A 175 -2.61 10.52 1.59
CA VAL A 175 -4.06 10.71 1.79
C VAL A 175 -4.49 12.09 1.30
N GLU A 176 -3.72 13.14 1.58
CA GLU A 176 -4.05 14.51 1.14
C GLU A 176 -3.99 14.70 -0.38
N ASN A 177 -2.98 14.10 -1.02
CA ASN A 177 -2.85 14.06 -2.49
C ASN A 177 -4.01 13.26 -3.11
N HIS A 178 -4.34 12.11 -2.53
CA HIS A 178 -5.44 11.28 -3.00
C HIS A 178 -6.80 12.00 -2.92
N ILE A 179 -7.09 12.68 -1.80
CA ILE A 179 -8.31 13.48 -1.65
C ILE A 179 -8.33 14.64 -2.67
N ALA A 180 -7.18 15.24 -2.99
CA ALA A 180 -7.10 16.30 -4.00
C ALA A 180 -7.55 15.80 -5.39
N VAL A 181 -7.06 14.64 -5.84
CA VAL A 181 -7.48 14.03 -7.11
C VAL A 181 -8.95 13.59 -7.06
N MET A 182 -9.42 13.08 -5.93
CA MET A 182 -10.82 12.71 -5.75
C MET A 182 -11.77 13.91 -5.83
N ARG A 183 -11.34 15.10 -5.38
CA ARG A 183 -12.11 16.34 -5.58
C ARG A 183 -12.25 16.69 -7.05
N THR A 184 -11.15 16.67 -7.81
CA THR A 184 -11.23 16.98 -9.25
C THR A 184 -12.07 15.96 -10.01
N LEU A 185 -12.06 14.70 -9.56
CA LEU A 185 -12.97 13.67 -10.05
C LEU A 185 -14.43 13.99 -9.70
N ALA A 186 -14.72 14.37 -8.44
CA ALA A 186 -16.09 14.67 -7.99
C ALA A 186 -16.72 15.87 -8.71
N GLU A 187 -15.92 16.87 -9.07
CA GLU A 187 -16.39 18.03 -9.86
C GLU A 187 -16.83 17.66 -11.28
N LYS A 188 -16.32 16.55 -11.81
CA LYS A 188 -16.63 16.08 -13.18
C LYS A 188 -17.66 14.96 -13.17
N ASN A 189 -17.52 14.03 -12.26
CA ASN A 189 -18.35 12.85 -12.10
C ASN A 189 -18.51 12.50 -10.60
N PRO A 190 -19.47 13.12 -9.90
CA PRO A 190 -19.66 12.90 -8.48
C PRO A 190 -20.13 11.48 -8.15
N GLU A 191 -20.85 10.79 -9.05
CA GLU A 191 -21.20 9.38 -8.89
C GLU A 191 -19.95 8.50 -8.85
N ARG A 192 -19.02 8.68 -9.80
CA ARG A 192 -17.78 7.90 -9.84
C ARG A 192 -16.90 8.20 -8.64
N ALA A 193 -16.81 9.47 -8.23
CA ALA A 193 -16.09 9.84 -7.01
C ALA A 193 -16.69 9.18 -5.76
N ALA A 194 -18.03 9.12 -5.65
CA ALA A 194 -18.71 8.45 -4.54
C ALA A 194 -18.44 6.94 -4.50
N GLU A 195 -18.40 6.26 -5.65
CA GLU A 195 -18.04 4.84 -5.73
C GLU A 195 -16.60 4.59 -5.26
N VAL A 196 -15.64 5.38 -5.75
CA VAL A 196 -14.24 5.25 -5.35
C VAL A 196 -14.08 5.58 -3.85
N PHE A 197 -14.75 6.63 -3.37
CA PHE A 197 -14.79 7.00 -1.96
C PHE A 197 -15.29 5.85 -1.10
N ALA A 198 -16.41 5.22 -1.47
CA ALA A 198 -16.99 4.11 -0.72
C ALA A 198 -15.96 2.99 -0.52
N GLY A 199 -15.32 2.53 -1.60
CA GLY A 199 -14.31 1.46 -1.50
C GLY A 199 -13.07 1.85 -0.70
N VAL A 200 -12.62 3.11 -0.77
CA VAL A 200 -11.45 3.59 -0.01
C VAL A 200 -11.77 3.69 1.48
N ALA A 201 -12.88 4.32 1.83
CA ALA A 201 -13.30 4.48 3.22
C ALA A 201 -13.62 3.13 3.88
N GLU A 202 -14.18 2.17 3.12
CA GLU A 202 -14.39 0.80 3.58
C GLU A 202 -13.06 0.12 3.93
N ARG A 203 -12.06 0.19 3.04
CA ARG A 203 -10.71 -0.33 3.31
C ARG A 203 -10.10 0.28 4.56
N ARG A 204 -10.31 1.59 4.81
CA ARG A 204 -9.80 2.28 6.02
C ARG A 204 -10.52 1.88 7.29
N ALA A 205 -11.84 1.76 7.27
CA ALA A 205 -12.60 1.26 8.40
C ALA A 205 -12.17 -0.17 8.75
N ASN A 206 -12.03 -1.04 7.74
CA ASN A 206 -11.58 -2.42 7.94
C ASN A 206 -10.12 -2.53 8.41
N ALA A 207 -9.21 -1.67 7.93
CA ALA A 207 -7.84 -1.61 8.42
C ALA A 207 -7.76 -1.18 9.90
N THR A 208 -8.68 -0.30 10.33
CA THR A 208 -8.84 0.07 11.74
C THR A 208 -9.36 -1.11 12.56
N ALA A 209 -10.33 -1.85 12.03
CA ALA A 209 -10.86 -3.05 12.68
C ALA A 209 -9.83 -4.16 12.85
N ARG A 210 -9.03 -4.44 11.82
CA ARG A 210 -7.92 -5.41 11.91
C ARG A 210 -6.94 -5.04 13.03
N LYS A 211 -6.56 -3.75 13.13
CA LYS A 211 -5.68 -3.31 14.22
C LYS A 211 -6.29 -3.45 15.60
N ALA A 212 -7.60 -3.28 15.71
CA ALA A 212 -8.31 -3.47 16.96
C ALA A 212 -8.32 -4.93 17.41
N ASP A 213 -8.31 -5.86 16.45
CA ASP A 213 -8.24 -7.31 16.69
C ASP A 213 -6.83 -7.83 16.97
N ASP A 214 -5.79 -7.05 16.68
CA ASP A 214 -4.42 -7.41 17.02
C ASP A 214 -4.23 -7.41 18.56
N GLU A 215 -3.91 -8.58 19.13
CA GLU A 215 -3.61 -8.78 20.56
C GLU A 215 -2.13 -8.46 20.91
N GLY A 216 -1.52 -7.49 20.22
CA GLY A 216 -0.11 -7.11 20.42
C GLY A 216 0.24 -6.70 21.86
N GLU A 217 1.52 -6.87 22.24
CA GLU A 217 1.99 -6.71 23.63
C GLU A 217 1.97 -5.25 24.14
N ASP A 218 2.06 -4.24 23.26
CA ASP A 218 2.03 -2.82 23.63
C ASP A 218 0.66 -2.19 23.32
N GLU A 219 -0.17 -2.05 24.35
CA GLU A 219 -1.51 -1.44 24.26
C GLU A 219 -1.45 0.04 23.83
N ALA A 220 -0.41 0.78 24.21
CA ALA A 220 -0.27 2.20 23.89
C ALA A 220 0.16 2.41 22.43
N GLU A 221 1.04 1.57 21.90
CA GLU A 221 1.37 1.52 20.48
C GLU A 221 0.13 1.14 19.64
N ARG A 222 -0.58 0.08 20.05
CA ARG A 222 -1.84 -0.33 19.41
C ARG A 222 -2.86 0.81 19.38
N ALA A 223 -3.05 1.51 20.50
CA ALA A 223 -3.98 2.64 20.56
C ALA A 223 -3.56 3.81 19.67
N ARG A 224 -2.25 4.11 19.59
CA ARG A 224 -1.71 5.13 18.67
C ARG A 224 -2.01 4.79 17.21
N GLU A 225 -1.79 3.55 16.80
CA GLU A 225 -2.08 3.12 15.42
C GLU A 225 -3.57 3.14 15.08
N ILE A 226 -4.43 2.69 16.00
CA ILE A 226 -5.89 2.75 15.82
C ILE A 226 -6.33 4.21 15.64
N ASN A 227 -5.85 5.12 16.50
CA ASN A 227 -6.16 6.55 16.39
C ASN A 227 -5.71 7.13 15.04
N ALA A 228 -4.50 6.81 14.57
CA ALA A 228 -4.00 7.28 13.27
C ALA A 228 -4.86 6.77 12.10
N ARG A 229 -5.25 5.49 12.11
CA ARG A 229 -6.13 4.92 11.07
C ARG A 229 -7.55 5.50 11.12
N ALA A 230 -8.07 5.76 12.33
CA ALA A 230 -9.37 6.39 12.54
C ALA A 230 -9.39 7.86 12.08
N GLU A 231 -8.31 8.61 12.34
CA GLU A 231 -8.16 9.99 11.87
C GLU A 231 -8.17 10.07 10.35
N GLU A 232 -7.45 9.17 9.67
CA GLU A 232 -7.48 9.09 8.21
C GLU A 232 -8.86 8.76 7.65
N PHE A 233 -9.57 7.81 8.27
CA PHE A 233 -10.96 7.57 7.93
C PHE A 233 -11.80 8.85 8.12
N GLY A 234 -11.56 9.60 9.19
CA GLY A 234 -12.18 10.89 9.45
C GLY A 234 -12.01 11.88 8.29
N LYS A 235 -10.81 11.98 7.71
CA LYS A 235 -10.53 12.80 6.52
C LYS A 235 -11.37 12.34 5.30
N TYR A 236 -11.51 11.04 5.08
CA TYR A 236 -12.38 10.52 4.01
C TYR A 236 -13.86 10.78 4.29
N ALA A 237 -14.33 10.59 5.52
CA ALA A 237 -15.72 10.88 5.87
C ALA A 237 -16.07 12.34 5.58
N GLU A 238 -15.20 13.30 5.95
CA GLU A 238 -15.39 14.71 5.59
C GLU A 238 -15.45 14.93 4.07
N PHE A 239 -14.64 14.19 3.30
CA PHE A 239 -14.71 14.23 1.85
C PHE A 239 -16.03 13.64 1.29
N GLY A 240 -16.61 12.62 1.91
CA GLY A 240 -17.92 12.08 1.52
C GLY A 240 -19.07 13.12 1.61
N GLU A 241 -19.02 13.99 2.63
CA GLU A 241 -19.90 15.16 2.70
C GLU A 241 -19.66 16.12 1.53
N GLU A 242 -18.38 16.40 1.22
CA GLU A 242 -17.99 17.28 0.12
C GLU A 242 -18.50 16.77 -1.24
N ILE A 243 -18.39 15.47 -1.54
CA ILE A 243 -18.93 14.87 -2.77
C ILE A 243 -20.44 15.10 -2.89
N SER A 244 -21.17 14.94 -1.78
CA SER A 244 -22.62 15.13 -1.75
C SER A 244 -22.99 16.59 -2.04
N LEU A 245 -22.24 17.55 -1.48
CA LEU A 245 -22.42 18.99 -1.73
C LEU A 245 -22.08 19.36 -3.18
N ILE A 246 -21.00 18.80 -3.74
CA ILE A 246 -20.62 19.01 -5.14
C ILE A 246 -21.73 18.49 -6.06
N ALA A 247 -22.25 17.29 -5.84
CA ALA A 247 -23.35 16.73 -6.62
C ALA A 247 -24.62 17.60 -6.56
N GLN A 248 -24.95 18.12 -5.37
CA GLN A 248 -26.07 19.03 -5.18
C GLN A 248 -25.86 20.35 -5.94
N GLY A 249 -24.68 20.97 -5.84
CA GLY A 249 -24.34 22.21 -6.54
C GLY A 249 -24.39 22.08 -8.06
N LEU A 250 -23.92 20.94 -8.60
CA LEU A 250 -23.97 20.63 -10.02
C LEU A 250 -25.39 20.27 -10.50
N ARG A 251 -26.32 19.97 -9.58
CA ARG A 251 -27.67 19.45 -9.88
C ARG A 251 -27.64 18.17 -10.72
N THR A 252 -26.55 17.41 -10.62
CA THR A 252 -26.33 16.14 -11.31
C THR A 252 -26.20 15.04 -10.29
N GLY A 253 -26.95 13.95 -10.47
CA GLY A 253 -26.72 12.75 -9.67
C GLY A 253 -27.11 12.84 -8.21
N GLU A 254 -27.64 13.97 -7.72
CA GLU A 254 -27.82 14.27 -6.29
C GLU A 254 -28.40 13.08 -5.51
N THR A 255 -29.52 12.51 -5.95
CA THR A 255 -30.15 11.38 -5.27
C THR A 255 -29.29 10.11 -5.35
N THR A 256 -28.65 9.84 -6.48
CA THR A 256 -27.79 8.66 -6.67
C THR A 256 -26.54 8.76 -5.82
N VAL A 257 -25.81 9.87 -5.91
CA VAL A 257 -24.59 10.16 -5.15
C VAL A 257 -24.88 10.10 -3.66
N LYS A 258 -25.93 10.80 -3.20
CA LYS A 258 -26.33 10.79 -1.79
C LYS A 258 -26.61 9.37 -1.31
N ASN A 259 -27.38 8.58 -2.09
CA ASN A 259 -27.68 7.20 -1.71
C ASN A 259 -26.42 6.31 -1.64
N LEU A 260 -25.44 6.52 -2.53
CA LEU A 260 -24.16 5.81 -2.51
C LEU A 260 -23.35 6.18 -1.26
N VAL A 261 -23.18 7.48 -1.01
CA VAL A 261 -22.44 8.00 0.15
C VAL A 261 -23.11 7.58 1.47
N ASP A 262 -24.43 7.71 1.59
CA ASP A 262 -25.19 7.32 2.78
C ASP A 262 -25.06 5.83 3.08
N ARG A 263 -25.20 4.98 2.05
CA ARG A 263 -25.09 3.52 2.19
C ARG A 263 -23.70 3.13 2.65
N ALA A 264 -22.66 3.62 1.96
CA ALA A 264 -21.28 3.33 2.31
C ALA A 264 -20.98 3.80 3.74
N THR A 265 -21.37 5.02 4.08
CA THR A 265 -21.14 5.60 5.41
C THR A 265 -21.88 4.82 6.51
N ALA A 266 -23.09 4.33 6.24
CA ALA A 266 -23.81 3.47 7.20
C ALA A 266 -23.04 2.21 7.54
N GLN A 267 -22.47 1.56 6.52
CA GLN A 267 -21.64 0.37 6.70
C GLN A 267 -20.36 0.71 7.48
N HIS A 268 -19.69 1.82 7.16
CA HIS A 268 -18.48 2.23 7.87
C HIS A 268 -18.74 2.58 9.35
N ILE A 269 -19.87 3.23 9.65
CA ILE A 269 -20.29 3.50 11.04
C ILE A 269 -20.45 2.20 11.82
N GLN A 270 -21.06 1.18 11.21
CA GLN A 270 -21.22 -0.12 11.86
C GLN A 270 -19.87 -0.75 12.19
N VAL A 271 -18.91 -0.72 11.25
CA VAL A 271 -17.54 -1.20 11.50
C VAL A 271 -16.89 -0.42 12.64
N LEU A 272 -16.96 0.91 12.63
CA LEU A 272 -16.33 1.74 13.66
C LEU A 272 -16.97 1.60 15.04
N GLU A 273 -18.29 1.39 15.16
CA GLU A 273 -18.93 1.09 16.45
C GLU A 273 -18.50 -0.27 17.01
N ASP A 274 -18.33 -1.26 16.14
CA ASP A 274 -17.82 -2.57 16.53
C ASP A 274 -16.35 -2.49 17.00
N VAL A 275 -15.53 -1.66 16.32
CA VAL A 275 -14.17 -1.33 16.76
C VAL A 275 -14.21 -0.64 18.12
N ARG A 276 -15.04 0.40 18.28
CA ARG A 276 -15.19 1.17 19.51
C ARG A 276 -15.44 0.29 20.75
N ALA A 277 -16.19 -0.80 20.58
CA ALA A 277 -16.53 -1.72 21.67
C ALA A 277 -15.34 -2.58 22.15
N ARG A 278 -14.27 -2.69 21.36
CA ARG A 278 -13.15 -3.64 21.57
C ARG A 278 -11.81 -2.96 21.84
N VAL A 279 -11.67 -1.68 21.48
CA VAL A 279 -10.38 -0.96 21.56
C VAL A 279 -10.06 -0.43 22.97
N PRO A 280 -8.76 -0.17 23.26
CA PRO A 280 -8.34 0.51 24.48
C PRO A 280 -9.00 1.89 24.65
N VAL A 281 -9.10 2.36 25.90
CA VAL A 281 -9.70 3.66 26.23
C VAL A 281 -8.97 4.81 25.54
N GLU A 282 -7.65 4.68 25.39
CA GLU A 282 -6.76 5.62 24.72
C GLU A 282 -7.09 5.80 23.24
N ALA A 283 -7.70 4.81 22.60
CA ALA A 283 -8.12 4.84 21.20
C ALA A 283 -9.55 5.37 20.99
N LEU A 284 -10.35 5.50 22.05
CA LEU A 284 -11.76 5.89 21.93
C LEU A 284 -11.92 7.31 21.36
N GLN A 285 -11.00 8.22 21.65
CA GLN A 285 -11.08 9.59 21.14
C GLN A 285 -11.01 9.65 19.61
N GLY A 286 -10.07 8.92 18.98
CA GLY A 286 -9.94 8.89 17.53
C GLY A 286 -11.15 8.23 16.87
N ILE A 287 -11.63 7.11 17.43
CA ILE A 287 -12.82 6.41 16.95
C ILE A 287 -14.09 7.25 17.09
N ASP A 288 -14.28 7.95 18.22
CA ASP A 288 -15.43 8.82 18.43
C ASP A 288 -15.43 10.01 17.46
N SER A 289 -14.25 10.56 17.17
CA SER A 289 -14.08 11.63 16.18
C SER A 289 -14.42 11.14 14.77
N ALA A 290 -13.93 9.95 14.39
CA ALA A 290 -14.25 9.30 13.12
C ALA A 290 -15.75 9.02 12.96
N LEU A 291 -16.40 8.51 14.01
CA LEU A 291 -17.85 8.27 14.07
C LEU A 291 -18.64 9.57 13.98
N GLN A 292 -18.20 10.63 14.66
CA GLN A 292 -18.84 11.93 14.59
C GLN A 292 -18.75 12.49 13.16
N ASN A 293 -17.60 12.39 12.51
CA ASN A 293 -17.41 12.78 11.12
C ASN A 293 -18.34 12.00 10.19
N ALA A 294 -18.37 10.67 10.29
CA ALA A 294 -19.25 9.83 9.48
C ALA A 294 -20.74 10.13 9.70
N ARG A 295 -21.16 10.36 10.95
CA ARG A 295 -22.56 10.73 11.26
C ARG A 295 -22.94 12.09 10.69
N ARG A 296 -21.99 13.03 10.62
CA ARG A 296 -22.23 14.33 9.96
C ARG A 296 -22.59 14.15 8.50
N VAL A 297 -21.90 13.25 7.80
CA VAL A 297 -22.20 12.92 6.39
C VAL A 297 -23.63 12.43 6.22
N GLN A 298 -24.07 11.45 7.04
CA GLN A 298 -25.48 10.97 7.01
C GLN A 298 -26.49 12.05 7.43
N GLY A 299 -26.07 12.92 8.35
CA GLY A 299 -26.87 14.00 8.91
C GLY A 299 -26.91 15.25 8.05
N VAL A 300 -26.25 15.29 6.89
CA VAL A 300 -26.40 16.40 5.94
C VAL A 300 -27.82 16.34 5.38
N ILE A 301 -28.71 17.08 6.05
CA ILE A 301 -30.09 17.24 5.64
C ILE A 301 -30.08 18.05 4.33
N PRO A 302 -30.64 17.51 3.23
CA PRO A 302 -30.84 18.29 2.02
C PRO A 302 -31.57 19.61 2.35
N GLY A 303 -30.94 20.74 2.05
CA GLY A 303 -31.46 22.07 2.35
C GLY A 303 -30.98 22.72 3.65
N ALA A 304 -30.07 22.10 4.41
CA ALA A 304 -29.42 22.76 5.55
C ALA A 304 -28.52 23.93 5.13
N LEU A 305 -27.94 23.84 3.93
CA LEU A 305 -27.20 24.93 3.28
C LEU A 305 -28.02 25.44 2.09
N SER A 306 -28.03 26.77 1.93
CA SER A 306 -28.55 27.40 0.71
C SER A 306 -27.60 27.16 -0.47
N ASP A 307 -28.12 27.21 -1.71
CA ASP A 307 -27.31 27.11 -2.93
C ASP A 307 -26.09 28.05 -2.91
N ILE A 308 -26.25 29.26 -2.35
CA ILE A 308 -25.16 30.24 -2.22
C ILE A 308 -24.06 29.74 -1.27
N GLN A 309 -24.43 29.17 -0.12
CA GLN A 309 -23.45 28.63 0.83
C GLN A 309 -22.74 27.38 0.29
N ILE A 310 -23.44 26.58 -0.52
CA ILE A 310 -22.83 25.43 -1.20
C ILE A 310 -21.80 25.93 -2.20
N GLU A 311 -22.16 26.90 -3.04
CA GLU A 311 -21.23 27.48 -4.02
C GLU A 311 -20.02 28.14 -3.35
N GLU A 312 -20.23 28.93 -2.29
CA GLU A 312 -19.13 29.55 -1.52
C GLU A 312 -18.17 28.51 -0.95
N ARG A 313 -18.69 27.38 -0.46
CA ARG A 313 -17.86 26.29 0.07
C ARG A 313 -17.10 25.56 -1.04
N ILE A 314 -17.73 25.32 -2.19
CA ILE A 314 -17.08 24.71 -3.36
C ILE A 314 -15.96 25.62 -3.87
N GLU A 315 -16.22 26.92 -4.03
CA GLU A 315 -15.23 27.90 -4.51
C GLU A 315 -14.06 28.06 -3.53
N ALA A 316 -14.32 28.07 -2.22
CA ALA A 316 -13.25 28.09 -1.21
C ALA A 316 -12.32 26.86 -1.35
N ARG A 317 -12.89 25.66 -1.53
CA ARG A 317 -12.11 24.43 -1.73
C ARG A 317 -11.38 24.39 -3.07
N ARG A 318 -11.97 24.95 -4.13
CA ARG A 318 -11.29 25.14 -5.42
C ARG A 318 -10.07 26.05 -5.28
N GLY A 319 -10.19 27.13 -4.51
CA GLY A 319 -9.07 28.01 -4.16
C GLY A 319 -7.94 27.24 -3.45
N GLU A 320 -8.26 26.53 -2.37
CA GLU A 320 -7.28 25.70 -1.65
C GLU A 320 -6.62 24.64 -2.54
N ALA A 321 -7.37 24.01 -3.44
CA ALA A 321 -6.83 23.03 -4.38
C ALA A 321 -5.92 23.68 -5.43
N ALA A 322 -6.26 24.88 -5.91
CA ALA A 322 -5.43 25.64 -6.84
C ALA A 322 -4.12 26.10 -6.19
N ASP A 323 -4.18 26.61 -4.96
CA ASP A 323 -3.00 27.04 -4.19
C ASP A 323 -2.06 25.85 -3.95
N ARG A 324 -2.59 24.71 -3.47
CA ARG A 324 -1.79 23.48 -3.31
C ARG A 324 -1.16 23.01 -4.61
N ARG A 325 -1.90 23.09 -5.72
CA ARG A 325 -1.39 22.73 -7.04
C ARG A 325 -0.25 23.65 -7.47
N GLU A 326 -0.38 24.96 -7.26
CA GLU A 326 0.67 25.93 -7.56
C GLU A 326 1.92 25.67 -6.72
N GLU A 327 1.77 25.43 -5.42
CA GLU A 327 2.88 25.04 -4.54
C GLU A 327 3.57 23.75 -5.00
N ALA A 328 2.80 22.70 -5.35
CA ALA A 328 3.36 21.46 -5.85
C ALA A 328 4.14 21.66 -7.16
N ILE A 329 3.60 22.46 -8.09
CA ILE A 329 4.29 22.84 -9.33
C ILE A 329 5.60 23.57 -9.01
N GLN A 330 5.56 24.53 -8.08
CA GLN A 330 6.74 25.29 -7.68
C GLN A 330 7.81 24.37 -7.06
N ARG A 331 7.44 23.50 -6.13
CA ARG A 331 8.36 22.52 -5.51
C ARG A 331 9.01 21.62 -6.56
N ILE A 332 8.22 21.12 -7.52
CA ILE A 332 8.75 20.29 -8.62
C ILE A 332 9.71 21.07 -9.51
N GLN A 333 9.44 22.35 -9.78
CA GLN A 333 10.30 23.23 -10.57
C GLN A 333 11.61 23.58 -9.83
N GLU A 334 11.53 23.94 -8.55
CA GLU A 334 12.67 24.28 -7.70
C GLU A 334 13.64 23.11 -7.55
N ASN A 335 13.11 21.89 -7.44
CA ASN A 335 13.91 20.67 -7.41
C ASN A 335 14.44 20.26 -8.80
N GLY A 336 14.18 21.06 -9.84
CA GLY A 336 14.65 20.81 -11.21
C GLY A 336 14.07 19.54 -11.83
N GLY A 337 12.87 19.13 -11.39
CA GLY A 337 12.26 17.84 -11.73
C GLY A 337 13.02 16.61 -11.21
N LYS A 338 14.11 16.83 -10.45
CA LYS A 338 14.77 15.77 -9.68
C LYS A 338 13.88 15.45 -8.49
N VAL A 339 13.79 14.17 -8.14
CA VAL A 339 13.30 13.79 -6.82
C VAL A 339 14.18 14.58 -5.83
N PRO A 340 13.60 15.44 -4.95
CA PRO A 340 14.39 16.10 -3.93
C PRO A 340 15.24 15.02 -3.25
N ALA A 341 16.52 15.35 -3.00
CA ALA A 341 17.29 14.47 -2.14
C ALA A 341 16.48 14.27 -0.86
N PRO A 342 16.37 13.03 -0.36
CA PRO A 342 15.50 12.72 0.74
C PRO A 342 15.64 13.80 1.82
N VAL A 343 14.54 14.49 2.15
CA VAL A 343 14.48 15.50 3.19
C VAL A 343 14.94 14.76 4.42
N ARG A 344 16.23 14.91 4.74
CA ARG A 344 16.83 14.26 5.90
C ARG A 344 15.96 14.61 7.07
N SER A 345 15.27 13.61 7.59
CA SER A 345 14.39 13.81 8.73
C SER A 345 15.25 14.48 9.80
N PRO A 346 14.86 15.66 10.34
CA PRO A 346 15.60 16.31 11.42
C PRO A 346 15.84 15.38 12.61
N LEU A 347 15.05 14.30 12.71
CA LEU A 347 15.22 13.19 13.63
C LEU A 347 16.43 12.29 13.32
N LEU A 348 16.76 12.03 12.06
CA LEU A 348 17.99 11.32 11.67
C LEU A 348 19.23 12.15 12.02
N ASP A 349 19.19 13.47 11.78
CA ASP A 349 20.28 14.36 12.18
C ASP A 349 20.40 14.44 13.71
N ARG A 350 19.27 14.46 14.46
CA ARG A 350 19.28 14.38 15.93
C ARG A 350 19.73 13.03 16.48
N ALA A 351 19.35 11.91 15.87
CA ALA A 351 19.80 10.57 16.28
C ALA A 351 21.31 10.44 16.09
N ARG A 352 21.86 11.07 15.04
CA ARG A 352 23.30 11.14 14.77
C ARG A 352 24.05 12.12 15.67
N GLU A 353 23.41 13.21 16.09
CA GLU A 353 23.95 14.16 17.09
C GLU A 353 23.85 13.64 18.53
N SER A 354 22.87 12.76 18.83
CA SER A 354 22.66 12.15 20.15
C SER A 354 23.34 10.80 20.33
N ALA A 355 23.80 10.16 19.24
CA ALA A 355 24.77 9.09 19.32
C ALA A 355 26.01 9.63 20.04
N PRO A 356 26.47 8.98 21.14
CA PRO A 356 27.63 9.46 21.88
C PRO A 356 28.79 9.54 20.91
N GLN A 357 29.25 10.76 20.63
CA GLN A 357 30.53 10.95 19.97
C GLN A 357 31.54 10.22 20.84
N ASP A 358 32.03 9.09 20.35
CA ASP A 358 33.19 8.41 20.91
C ASP A 358 34.38 9.37 20.74
N THR A 359 34.46 10.30 21.68
CA THR A 359 35.56 11.23 21.90
C THR A 359 36.70 10.51 22.62
N GLY A 360 36.71 9.18 22.60
CA GLY A 360 37.85 8.34 22.92
C GLY A 360 39.05 8.80 22.10
N ALA A 361 39.83 9.69 22.69
CA ALA A 361 41.14 10.10 22.27
C ALA A 361 42.05 8.87 22.18
N ARG A 362 41.94 8.12 21.08
CA ARG A 362 43.01 7.25 20.63
C ARG A 362 44.11 8.14 20.12
N THR A 363 45.06 8.42 20.99
CA THR A 363 46.40 8.85 20.59
C THR A 363 46.87 7.91 19.49
N ALA A 364 47.09 8.45 18.30
CA ALA A 364 47.65 7.72 17.18
C ALA A 364 49.00 7.11 17.60
N PRO A 365 49.22 5.79 17.45
CA PRO A 365 50.55 5.24 17.60
C PRO A 365 51.47 5.80 16.50
N SER A 366 52.65 6.24 16.92
CA SER A 366 53.71 6.77 16.07
C SER A 366 54.06 5.77 14.93
N PRO A 367 54.32 6.23 13.69
CA PRO A 367 54.55 5.38 12.53
C PRO A 367 56.00 4.87 12.49
N SER A 368 56.38 4.03 13.45
CA SER A 368 57.70 3.37 13.51
C SER A 368 57.63 1.84 13.70
N GLY A 369 56.49 1.22 13.35
CA GLY A 369 56.25 -0.22 13.60
C GLY A 369 55.85 -1.10 12.40
N ILE A 370 55.85 -0.63 11.15
CA ILE A 370 55.36 -1.41 9.99
C ILE A 370 56.46 -2.33 9.39
N ARG A 371 57.24 -3.00 10.24
CA ARG A 371 58.18 -4.05 9.80
C ARG A 371 57.91 -5.44 10.35
N ASN A 372 57.03 -5.60 11.34
CA ASN A 372 56.84 -6.90 12.00
C ASN A 372 55.63 -7.73 11.52
N GLU A 373 54.68 -7.17 10.78
CA GLU A 373 53.52 -7.98 10.31
C GLU A 373 53.86 -8.90 9.14
N GLN A 374 54.75 -8.49 8.23
CA GLN A 374 55.19 -9.37 7.13
C GLN A 374 56.09 -10.51 7.62
N ASP A 375 56.87 -10.27 8.69
CA ASP A 375 57.70 -11.31 9.30
C ASP A 375 56.85 -12.28 10.13
N ALA A 376 55.81 -11.81 10.82
CA ALA A 376 54.85 -12.66 11.51
C ALA A 376 54.02 -13.54 10.54
N LEU A 377 53.63 -13.00 9.38
CA LEU A 377 52.96 -13.77 8.32
C LEU A 377 53.88 -14.82 7.68
N ARG A 378 55.17 -14.52 7.53
CA ARG A 378 56.17 -15.51 7.06
C ARG A 378 56.42 -16.61 8.06
N GLU A 379 56.53 -16.31 9.36
CA GLU A 379 56.69 -17.33 10.41
C GLU A 379 55.44 -18.21 10.55
N ALA A 380 54.24 -17.64 10.47
CA ALA A 380 52.99 -18.42 10.51
C ALA A 380 52.87 -19.37 9.31
N THR A 381 53.27 -18.93 8.11
CA THR A 381 53.26 -19.78 6.91
C THR A 381 54.27 -20.93 7.01
N GLN A 382 55.45 -20.67 7.59
CA GLN A 382 56.48 -21.70 7.78
C GLN A 382 56.10 -22.77 8.83
N GLN A 383 55.31 -22.40 9.85
CA GLN A 383 54.82 -23.35 10.85
C GLN A 383 53.72 -24.26 10.30
N VAL A 384 52.87 -23.77 9.37
CA VAL A 384 51.84 -24.59 8.72
C VAL A 384 52.45 -25.63 7.78
N GLU A 385 53.49 -25.26 7.01
CA GLU A 385 54.21 -26.22 6.16
C GLU A 385 54.96 -27.29 6.98
N GLN A 386 55.50 -26.96 8.15
CA GLN A 386 56.14 -27.95 9.03
C GLN A 386 55.14 -28.92 9.70
N GLN A 387 53.88 -28.53 9.87
CA GLN A 387 52.86 -29.43 10.42
C GLN A 387 52.24 -30.35 9.37
N GLN A 388 52.14 -29.92 8.10
CA GLN A 388 51.62 -30.76 7.01
C GLN A 388 52.61 -31.84 6.54
N GLY A 389 53.91 -31.71 6.82
CA GLY A 389 54.92 -32.72 6.50
C GLY A 389 54.97 -33.95 7.43
N LYS A 390 54.11 -34.04 8.46
CA LYS A 390 54.16 -35.13 9.47
C LYS A 390 52.96 -36.10 9.47
N SER A 391 51.97 -35.96 8.58
CA SER A 391 50.80 -36.87 8.59
C SER A 391 50.90 -38.10 7.69
N ASP A 392 51.95 -38.23 6.87
CA ASP A 392 52.14 -39.39 5.99
C ASP A 392 53.05 -40.44 6.63
N ALA A 393 52.58 -41.07 7.71
CA ALA A 393 53.19 -42.30 8.22
C ALA A 393 52.14 -43.21 8.90
N GLY A 394 51.66 -44.19 8.13
CA GLY A 394 51.38 -45.55 8.63
C GLY A 394 50.11 -45.75 9.45
N GLY A 395 49.00 -46.09 8.77
CA GLY A 395 47.81 -46.65 9.39
C GLY A 395 47.31 -47.88 8.64
N THR A 396 47.85 -49.05 8.98
CA THR A 396 47.40 -50.36 8.48
C THR A 396 45.96 -50.64 8.94
N LEU A 397 44.98 -50.55 8.04
CA LEU A 397 43.59 -50.94 8.32
C LEU A 397 43.44 -52.47 8.34
N ARG A 398 43.35 -53.01 9.55
CA ARG A 398 42.98 -54.40 9.85
C ARG A 398 41.45 -54.53 9.81
N GLY A 399 40.97 -55.57 9.15
CA GLY A 399 39.58 -55.74 8.72
C GLY A 399 38.54 -55.88 9.82
N LEU A 400 37.29 -55.66 9.40
CA LEU A 400 36.07 -56.03 10.12
C LEU A 400 35.08 -56.74 9.18
N PRO A 401 34.23 -57.62 9.73
CA PRO A 401 33.62 -58.73 9.01
C PRO A 401 32.27 -58.41 8.34
N THR A 402 31.97 -59.23 7.34
CA THR A 402 30.76 -59.28 6.53
C THR A 402 29.52 -59.66 7.36
N PRO A 403 28.35 -59.01 7.19
CA PRO A 403 27.11 -59.51 7.73
C PRO A 403 26.46 -60.55 6.79
N ALA A 404 25.93 -61.60 7.42
CA ALA A 404 25.31 -62.75 6.80
C ALA A 404 24.00 -62.43 6.07
N ARG A 405 23.79 -63.13 4.95
CA ARG A 405 22.50 -63.31 4.27
C ARG A 405 21.57 -64.16 5.13
N GLY A 406 20.39 -63.64 5.44
CA GLY A 406 19.23 -64.39 5.91
C GLY A 406 18.12 -64.34 4.85
N ILE A 407 17.55 -65.52 4.59
CA ILE A 407 16.50 -65.86 3.62
C ILE A 407 15.14 -65.43 4.13
#